data_AF-A0A529HF11-F1
#
_entry.id   AF-A0A529HF11-F1
#
_cell.length_a   1.000
_cell.length_b   1.000
_cell.length_c   1.000
_cell.angle_alpha   90.00
_cell.angle_beta   90.00
_cell.angle_gamma   90.00
#
_symmetry.space_group_name_H-M   'P 1'
#
loop_
_entity.id
_entity.type
_entity.pdbx_description
1 polymer ?
#
loop_
_entity_poly.entity_id
_entity_poly.type
_entity_poly.pdbx_seq_one_letter_code
_entity_poly.pdbx_strand_id
1 'polypeptide(L)'
;MAAIYGDVHFCWAIDFFEAGQNSEWLLPNRLYEGCRFGAVPISMGNTETGRFLNQQDIGVLLSEATPETLETELGRMEQERFGKLKARVLARNPRTWSYDRNDCRALVDKLRGLVAAPESFVAEALA
;
A
#
# COMPACT_ATOMS: atom_id res chain seq x y z
N MET A 1 10.36 -8.19 -13.35
CA MET A 1 9.28 -7.66 -12.48
C MET A 1 7.92 -7.72 -13.16
N ALA A 2 7.70 -7.08 -14.31
CA ALA A 2 6.41 -7.12 -15.01
C ALA A 2 5.89 -8.54 -15.29
N ALA A 3 6.78 -9.47 -15.70
CA ALA A 3 6.40 -10.88 -15.91
C ALA A 3 5.92 -11.57 -14.62
N ILE A 4 6.59 -11.34 -13.48
CA ILE A 4 6.23 -11.98 -12.20
C ILE A 4 4.85 -11.52 -11.73
N TYR A 5 4.58 -10.21 -11.81
CA TYR A 5 3.31 -9.66 -11.32
C TYR A 5 2.17 -9.71 -12.35
N GLY A 6 2.49 -9.82 -13.64
CA GLY A 6 1.49 -9.95 -14.70
C GLY A 6 0.76 -11.30 -14.66
N ASP A 7 1.42 -12.33 -14.15
CA ASP A 7 0.91 -13.70 -14.11
C ASP A 7 0.18 -14.05 -12.79
N VAL A 8 0.09 -13.11 -11.84
CA VAL A 8 -0.60 -13.30 -10.56
C VAL A 8 -1.84 -12.42 -10.42
N HIS A 9 -2.89 -13.00 -9.83
CA HIS A 9 -4.15 -12.29 -9.60
C HIS A 9 -4.08 -11.37 -8.37
N PHE A 10 -3.44 -11.84 -7.31
CA PHE A 10 -3.42 -11.20 -6.00
C PHE A 10 -1.99 -10.99 -5.51
N CYS A 11 -1.78 -9.92 -4.74
CA CYS A 11 -0.58 -9.78 -3.92
C CYS A 11 -0.96 -9.83 -2.44
N TRP A 12 -0.44 -10.83 -1.72
CA TRP A 12 -0.53 -10.87 -0.26
C TRP A 12 0.22 -9.67 0.29
N ALA A 13 -0.42 -8.81 1.09
CA ALA A 13 0.17 -7.62 1.71
C ALA A 13 0.19 -7.69 3.25
N ILE A 14 -0.16 -8.83 3.83
CA ILE A 14 -0.19 -9.08 5.29
C ILE A 14 1.17 -9.58 5.78
N ASP A 15 1.68 -8.98 6.86
CA ASP A 15 2.92 -9.36 7.54
C ASP A 15 2.61 -9.87 8.96
N PHE A 16 3.26 -10.97 9.35
CA PHE A 16 3.07 -11.64 10.65
C PHE A 16 4.31 -11.61 11.54
N PHE A 17 5.44 -11.08 11.07
CA PHE A 17 6.73 -11.24 11.76
C PHE A 17 6.78 -10.49 13.10
N GLU A 18 6.23 -9.27 13.16
CA GLU A 18 6.18 -8.44 14.39
C GLU A 18 4.78 -7.83 14.55
N ALA A 19 3.79 -8.69 14.83
CA ALA A 19 2.42 -8.25 15.10
C ALA A 19 2.38 -7.29 16.30
N GLY A 20 1.60 -6.20 16.21
CA GLY A 20 1.59 -5.13 17.23
C GLY A 20 2.72 -4.09 17.10
N GLN A 21 3.66 -4.28 16.17
CA GLN A 21 4.77 -3.34 15.92
C GLN A 21 4.80 -2.94 14.43
N ASN A 22 5.95 -3.02 13.76
CA ASN A 22 6.11 -2.56 12.38
C ASN A 22 5.07 -3.17 11.41
N SER A 23 4.62 -4.40 11.66
CA SER A 23 3.60 -5.08 10.83
C SER A 23 2.25 -4.35 10.80
N GLU A 24 1.93 -3.56 11.83
CA GLU A 24 0.72 -2.73 11.86
C GLU A 24 0.87 -1.41 11.10
N TRP A 25 2.10 -0.89 10.98
CA TRP A 25 2.36 0.46 10.49
C TRP A 25 2.96 0.51 9.08
N LEU A 26 3.44 -0.62 8.57
CA LEU A 26 4.13 -0.64 7.29
C LEU A 26 3.18 -0.55 6.09
N LEU A 27 3.71 0.00 5.00
CA LEU A 27 3.22 -0.22 3.63
C LEU A 27 4.30 -1.05 2.92
N PRO A 28 4.06 -2.34 2.61
CA PRO A 28 5.14 -3.23 2.18
C PRO A 28 5.48 -3.01 0.70
N ASN A 29 6.74 -3.22 0.30
CA ASN A 29 7.16 -3.08 -1.10
C ASN A 29 6.27 -3.86 -2.09
N ARG A 30 5.86 -5.07 -1.72
CA ARG A 30 4.96 -5.93 -2.52
C ARG A 30 3.60 -5.29 -2.84
N LEU A 31 3.11 -4.36 -2.01
CA LEU A 31 1.92 -3.57 -2.31
C LEU A 31 2.17 -2.71 -3.55
N TYR A 32 3.25 -1.94 -3.55
CA TYR A 32 3.60 -1.05 -4.65
C TYR A 32 3.92 -1.81 -5.93
N GLU A 33 4.74 -2.86 -5.82
CA GLU A 33 5.12 -3.67 -6.97
C GLU A 33 3.93 -4.41 -7.59
N GLY A 34 3.10 -5.05 -6.76
CA GLY A 34 1.93 -5.79 -7.23
C GLY A 34 0.88 -4.87 -7.85
N CYS A 35 0.51 -3.79 -7.16
CA CYS A 35 -0.51 -2.86 -7.64
C CYS A 35 -0.06 -2.13 -8.92
N ARG A 36 1.23 -1.86 -9.08
CA ARG A 36 1.78 -1.28 -10.31
C ARG A 36 1.46 -2.11 -11.56
N PHE A 37 1.38 -3.43 -11.42
CA PHE A 37 1.07 -4.35 -12.52
C PHE A 37 -0.36 -4.92 -12.44
N GLY A 38 -1.20 -4.39 -11.54
CA GLY A 38 -2.62 -4.75 -11.45
C GLY A 38 -2.92 -6.00 -10.64
N ALA A 39 -1.98 -6.52 -9.85
CA ALA A 39 -2.30 -7.53 -8.85
C ALA A 39 -3.17 -6.89 -7.74
N VAL A 40 -4.24 -7.59 -7.34
CA VAL A 40 -5.18 -7.09 -6.34
C VAL A 40 -4.62 -7.33 -4.94
N PRO A 41 -4.42 -6.29 -4.11
CA PRO A 41 -3.83 -6.47 -2.78
C PRO A 41 -4.80 -7.09 -1.79
N ILE A 42 -4.29 -7.96 -0.93
CA ILE A 42 -5.00 -8.53 0.22
C ILE A 42 -4.32 -8.05 1.49
N SER A 43 -5.06 -7.41 2.40
CA SER A 43 -4.54 -6.92 3.68
C SER A 43 -5.48 -7.25 4.83
N MET A 44 -4.95 -7.21 6.04
CA MET A 44 -5.76 -7.08 7.25
C MET A 44 -6.36 -5.68 7.30
N GLY A 45 -7.63 -5.56 7.69
CA GLY A 45 -8.35 -4.28 7.74
C GLY A 45 -7.88 -3.34 8.85
N ASN A 46 -7.27 -3.88 9.90
CA ASN A 46 -6.80 -3.14 11.08
C ASN A 46 -5.35 -2.65 11.01
N THR A 47 -4.68 -2.79 9.86
CA THR A 47 -3.30 -2.29 9.65
C THR A 47 -3.28 -1.01 8.83
N GLU A 48 -2.14 -0.32 8.80
CA GLU A 48 -1.91 0.85 7.94
C GLU A 48 -2.05 0.50 6.46
N THR A 49 -1.61 -0.69 6.06
CA THR A 49 -1.89 -1.21 4.71
C THR A 49 -3.40 -1.31 4.47
N GLY A 50 -4.16 -1.87 5.41
CA GLY A 50 -5.62 -1.93 5.33
C GLY A 50 -6.28 -0.56 5.20
N ARG A 51 -5.83 0.40 6.00
CA ARG A 51 -6.30 1.79 5.96
C ARG A 51 -6.02 2.45 4.62
N PHE A 52 -4.81 2.28 4.08
CA PHE A 52 -4.41 2.79 2.78
C PHE A 52 -5.29 2.21 1.66
N LEU A 53 -5.52 0.90 1.66
CA LEU A 53 -6.38 0.23 0.69
C LEU A 53 -7.83 0.73 0.76
N ASN A 54 -8.38 0.87 1.98
CA ASN A 54 -9.74 1.34 2.21
C ASN A 54 -9.95 2.78 1.69
N GLN A 55 -8.99 3.69 1.96
CA GLN A 55 -9.04 5.07 1.46
C GLN A 55 -9.05 5.17 -0.07
N GLN A 56 -8.50 4.17 -0.75
CA GLN A 56 -8.37 4.12 -2.19
C GLN A 56 -9.47 3.29 -2.87
N ASP A 57 -10.35 2.63 -2.11
CA ASP A 57 -11.36 1.66 -2.58
C ASP A 57 -10.74 0.55 -3.46
N ILE A 58 -9.65 -0.05 -2.99
CA ILE A 58 -8.94 -1.12 -3.71
C ILE A 58 -8.65 -2.31 -2.80
N GLY A 59 -8.45 -3.47 -3.42
CA GLY A 59 -8.04 -4.69 -2.70
C GLY A 59 -9.17 -5.43 -1.99
N VAL A 60 -8.75 -6.41 -1.20
CA VAL A 60 -9.59 -7.22 -0.31
C VAL A 60 -9.08 -7.03 1.12
N LEU A 61 -9.98 -6.68 2.04
CA LEU A 61 -9.67 -6.50 3.45
C LEU A 61 -10.21 -7.68 4.24
N LEU A 62 -9.32 -8.36 4.96
CA LEU A 62 -9.67 -9.44 5.86
C LEU A 62 -9.84 -8.89 7.28
N SER A 63 -10.85 -9.38 7.99
CA SER A 63 -10.96 -9.15 9.44
C SER A 63 -9.88 -9.92 10.19
N GLU A 64 -9.58 -11.13 9.75
CA GLU A 64 -8.54 -12.00 10.27
C GLU A 64 -7.94 -12.85 9.15
N ALA A 65 -6.65 -13.18 9.24
CA ALA A 65 -5.97 -13.97 8.22
C ALA A 65 -6.07 -15.49 8.47
N THR A 66 -7.30 -15.97 8.66
CA THR A 66 -7.59 -17.40 8.85
C THR A 66 -8.02 -18.06 7.53
N PRO A 67 -7.86 -19.39 7.38
CA PRO A 67 -8.37 -20.12 6.23
C PRO A 67 -9.87 -19.89 5.97
N GLU A 68 -10.69 -19.82 7.02
CA GLU A 68 -12.14 -19.63 6.94
C GLU A 68 -12.49 -18.25 6.38
N THR A 69 -11.74 -17.23 6.80
CA THR A 69 -11.92 -15.86 6.30
C THR A 69 -11.48 -15.77 4.83
N LEU A 70 -10.39 -16.45 4.46
CA LEU A 70 -9.95 -16.53 3.06
C LEU A 70 -10.97 -17.25 2.18
N GLU A 71 -11.52 -18.37 2.64
CA GLU A 71 -12.56 -19.10 1.91
C GLU A 71 -13.82 -18.24 1.73
N THR A 72 -14.20 -17.50 2.77
CA THR A 72 -15.36 -16.59 2.73
C THR A 72 -15.14 -15.45 1.73
N GLU A 73 -13.98 -14.80 1.76
CA GLU A 73 -13.71 -13.62 0.94
C GLU A 73 -13.33 -13.95 -0.51
N LEU A 74 -12.58 -15.04 -0.71
CA LEU A 74 -11.96 -15.39 -1.99
C LEU A 74 -12.54 -16.67 -2.60
N GLY A 75 -13.06 -17.61 -1.82
CA GLY A 75 -13.59 -18.89 -2.33
C GLY A 75 -14.81 -18.71 -3.24
N ARG A 76 -15.58 -17.64 -3.03
CA ARG A 76 -16.71 -17.22 -3.89
C ARG A 76 -16.34 -16.14 -4.91
N MET A 77 -15.05 -15.94 -5.18
CA MET A 77 -14.60 -14.91 -6.11
C MET A 77 -14.93 -15.30 -7.56
N GLU A 78 -15.86 -14.56 -8.16
CA GLU A 78 -16.17 -14.70 -9.58
C GLU A 78 -15.29 -13.79 -10.45
N GLN A 79 -15.16 -14.15 -11.73
CA GLN A 79 -14.38 -13.38 -12.70
C GLN A 79 -14.85 -11.92 -12.79
N GLU A 80 -16.15 -11.66 -12.70
CA GLU A 80 -16.71 -10.30 -12.71
C GLU A 80 -16.24 -9.50 -11.48
N ARG A 81 -16.34 -10.09 -10.28
CA ARG A 81 -15.91 -9.44 -9.02
C ARG A 81 -14.41 -9.15 -9.06
N PHE A 82 -13.60 -10.13 -9.48
CA PHE A 82 -12.16 -9.93 -9.63
C PHE A 82 -11.83 -8.85 -10.68
N GLY A 83 -12.51 -8.87 -11.82
CA GLY A 83 -12.32 -7.86 -12.87
C GLY A 83 -12.58 -6.44 -12.38
N LYS A 84 -13.63 -6.24 -11.57
CA LYS A 84 -13.91 -4.94 -10.92
C LYS A 84 -12.80 -4.53 -9.96
N LEU A 85 -12.32 -5.45 -9.12
CA LEU A 85 -11.21 -5.18 -8.19
C LEU A 85 -9.93 -4.76 -8.93
N LYS A 86 -9.56 -5.53 -9.97
CA LYS A 86 -8.38 -5.25 -10.80
C LYS A 86 -8.51 -3.91 -11.53
N ALA A 87 -9.68 -3.62 -12.08
CA ALA A 87 -9.93 -2.35 -12.75
C ALA A 87 -9.75 -1.15 -11.81
N ARG A 88 -10.18 -1.24 -10.55
CA ARG A 88 -9.97 -0.17 -9.56
C ARG A 88 -8.49 0.06 -9.25
N VAL A 89 -7.70 -1.01 -9.12
CA VAL A 89 -6.24 -0.93 -8.94
C VAL A 89 -5.57 -0.24 -10.14
N LEU A 90 -5.90 -0.67 -11.36
CA LEU A 90 -5.32 -0.12 -12.59
C LEU A 90 -5.77 1.32 -12.88
N ALA A 91 -6.93 1.73 -12.36
CA ALA A 91 -7.42 3.11 -12.46
C ALA A 91 -6.71 4.07 -11.50
N ARG A 92 -5.88 3.59 -10.55
CA ARG A 92 -5.08 4.47 -9.70
C ARG A 92 -4.01 5.19 -10.50
N ASN A 93 -3.64 6.38 -10.04
CA ASN A 93 -2.53 7.11 -10.63
C ASN A 93 -1.27 6.24 -10.56
N PRO A 94 -0.56 5.96 -11.67
CA PRO A 94 0.66 5.16 -11.65
C PRO A 94 1.75 5.69 -10.70
N ARG A 95 1.71 7.00 -10.38
CA ARG A 95 2.59 7.65 -9.40
C ARG A 95 2.32 7.23 -7.95
N THR A 96 1.16 6.66 -7.65
CA THR A 96 0.88 6.04 -6.35
C THR A 96 1.81 4.85 -6.09
N TRP A 97 2.23 4.14 -7.16
CA TRP A 97 3.00 2.90 -7.05
C TRP A 97 4.48 3.04 -7.37
N SER A 98 4.88 4.16 -7.96
CA SER A 98 6.25 4.33 -8.43
C SER A 98 6.70 5.77 -8.35
N TYR A 99 7.93 5.93 -7.88
CA TYR A 99 8.66 7.17 -7.91
C TYR A 99 9.77 7.11 -8.98
N ASP A 100 10.14 8.26 -9.51
CA ASP A 100 11.25 8.45 -10.42
C ASP A 100 12.29 9.42 -9.86
N ARG A 101 13.30 9.71 -10.70
CA ARG A 101 14.40 10.61 -10.34
C ARG A 101 13.92 12.03 -10.00
N ASN A 102 12.84 12.52 -10.61
CA ASN A 102 12.30 13.85 -10.30
C ASN A 102 11.72 13.88 -8.89
N ASP A 103 11.01 12.83 -8.48
CA ASP A 103 10.48 12.77 -7.11
C ASP A 103 11.61 12.74 -6.08
N CYS A 104 12.66 11.96 -6.34
CA CYS A 104 13.85 11.94 -5.47
C CYS A 104 14.48 13.33 -5.35
N ARG A 105 14.60 14.07 -6.47
CA ARG A 105 15.10 15.45 -6.44
C ARG A 105 14.18 16.36 -5.65
N ALA A 106 12.87 16.31 -5.90
CA ALA A 106 11.89 17.13 -5.20
C ALA A 106 11.92 16.91 -3.69
N LEU A 107 12.07 15.66 -3.24
CA LEU A 107 12.26 15.33 -1.83
C LEU A 107 13.52 15.99 -1.26
N VAL A 108 14.66 15.83 -1.94
CA VAL A 108 15.94 16.41 -1.48
C VAL A 108 15.90 17.95 -1.48
N ASP A 109 15.26 18.57 -2.46
CA ASP A 109 15.09 20.02 -2.53
C ASP A 109 14.21 20.52 -1.38
N LYS A 110 13.11 19.81 -1.08
CA LYS A 110 12.25 20.10 0.07
C LYS A 110 13.04 20.02 1.38
N LEU A 111 13.83 18.97 1.59
CA LEU A 111 14.65 18.81 2.79
C LEU A 111 15.70 19.93 2.92
N ARG A 112 16.35 20.31 1.82
CA ARG A 112 17.28 21.45 1.79
C ARG A 112 16.61 22.77 2.19
N GLY A 113 15.39 23.01 1.70
CA GLY A 113 14.60 24.19 2.06
C GLY A 113 14.24 24.26 3.55
N LEU A 114 13.98 23.10 4.18
CA LEU A 114 13.68 23.04 5.62
C LEU A 114 14.91 23.37 6.50
N VAL A 115 16.11 23.00 6.06
CA VAL A 115 17.36 23.31 6.78
C VAL A 115 17.78 24.77 6.56
N ALA A 116 17.41 25.38 5.43
CA ALA A 116 17.72 26.77 5.12
C ALA A 116 16.74 27.79 5.76
N ALA A 117 15.62 27.32 6.34
CA ALA A 117 14.74 28.15 7.13
C ALA A 117 15.39 28.45 8.50
N PRO A 118 15.39 29.71 9.01
CA PRO A 118 15.99 30.03 10.31
C PRO A 118 15.31 29.27 11.45
N GLU A 119 16.05 29.03 12.53
CA GLU A 119 15.71 28.25 13.73
C GLU A 119 14.45 28.71 14.52
N SER A 120 13.27 28.83 13.90
CA SER A 120 12.04 29.08 14.67
C SER A 120 11.55 27.82 15.40
N PHE A 121 12.04 26.64 15.03
CA PHE A 121 11.55 25.36 15.57
C PHE A 121 12.07 25.05 16.99
N VAL A 122 13.19 25.64 17.42
CA VAL A 122 13.77 25.37 18.75
C VAL A 122 13.15 26.28 19.82
N ALA A 123 12.66 27.46 19.46
CA ALA A 123 12.10 28.42 20.42
C ALA A 123 10.70 28.03 20.94
N GLU A 124 9.87 27.35 20.13
CA GLU A 124 8.52 26.92 20.55
C GLU A 124 8.49 25.58 21.31
N ALA A 125 9.54 24.75 21.23
CA ALA A 125 9.61 23.48 21.95
C ALA A 125 10.11 23.62 23.41
N LEU A 126 10.55 24.82 23.81
CA LEU A 126 11.09 25.14 25.13
C LEU A 126 10.31 26.23 25.87
N ALA A 127 9.13 26.62 25.36
CA ALA A 127 8.20 27.56 26.00
C ALA A 127 6.94 26.82 26.49
#